data_AF-A0A9X6LL02-F1
#
_entry.id   AF-A0A9X6LL02-F1
#
_cell.length_a   1.000
_cell.length_b   1.000
_cell.length_c   1.000
_cell.angle_alpha   90.00
_cell.angle_beta   90.00
_cell.angle_gamma   90.00
#
_symmetry.space_group_name_H-M   'P 1'
#
loop_
_entity.id
_entity.type
_entity.pdbx_description
1 polymer ?
#
loop_
_entity_poly.entity_id
_entity_poly.type
_entity_poly.pdbx_seq_one_letter_code
_entity_poly.pdbx_strand_id
1 'polypeptide(L)'
;MLFKWIVGICITIMVIISSIVGGKKLLAYVEKENTNIQTERAANEKEKKAAEEAPQISEGEIISTMHKMVHQKVKSSEKWGFVEMTKKEISNVKRDIENSTGFQYKMKLFSIINRWEKGDFSQTVEEHNFLWSLQGGDTGKATERLSPEEEKQYIKEMKRK
;
A
#
# COMPACT_ATOMS: atom_id res chain seq x y z
N MET A 1 67.91 -37.51 -27.44
CA MET A 1 66.81 -36.93 -28.26
C MET A 1 65.41 -37.26 -27.74
N LEU A 2 65.16 -38.43 -27.14
CA LEU A 2 63.87 -38.79 -26.50
C LEU A 2 63.37 -37.81 -25.42
N PHE A 3 64.28 -37.33 -24.56
CA PHE A 3 63.90 -36.46 -23.42
C PHE A 3 63.27 -35.12 -23.84
N LYS A 4 63.65 -34.57 -25.00
CA LYS A 4 63.11 -33.27 -25.49
C LYS A 4 61.68 -33.40 -26.04
N TRP A 5 61.32 -34.58 -26.55
CA TRP A 5 59.96 -34.87 -27.04
C TRP A 5 58.98 -35.13 -25.89
N ILE A 6 59.43 -35.81 -24.82
CA ILE A 6 58.60 -36.08 -23.63
C ILE A 6 58.22 -34.77 -22.91
N VAL A 7 59.17 -33.84 -22.78
CA VAL A 7 58.90 -32.52 -22.15
C VAL A 7 57.88 -31.70 -22.97
N GLY A 8 57.97 -31.74 -24.30
CA GLY A 8 57.02 -31.06 -25.18
C GLY A 8 55.59 -31.60 -25.05
N ILE A 9 55.43 -32.93 -24.97
CA ILE A 9 54.12 -33.57 -24.78
C ILE A 9 53.49 -33.17 -23.43
N CYS A 10 54.26 -33.16 -22.34
CA CYS A 10 53.75 -32.76 -21.03
C CYS A 10 53.24 -31.30 -20.98
N ILE A 11 53.91 -30.37 -21.68
CA ILE A 11 53.49 -28.96 -21.73
C ILE A 11 52.16 -28.82 -22.48
N THR A 12 51.97 -29.52 -23.59
CA THR A 12 50.70 -29.47 -24.34
C THR A 12 49.53 -30.04 -23.54
N ILE A 13 49.76 -31.10 -22.77
CA ILE A 13 48.76 -31.69 -21.86
C ILE A 13 48.37 -30.71 -20.74
N MET A 14 49.33 -30.00 -20.14
CA MET A 14 49.04 -28.98 -19.12
C MET A 14 48.18 -27.82 -19.66
N VAL A 15 48.44 -27.36 -20.89
CA VAL A 15 47.65 -26.30 -21.53
C VAL A 15 46.22 -26.77 -21.79
N ILE A 16 46.03 -28.00 -22.27
CA ILE A 16 44.69 -28.59 -22.49
C ILE A 16 43.92 -28.74 -21.17
N ILE A 17 44.58 -29.25 -20.11
CA ILE A 17 43.95 -29.39 -18.78
C ILE A 17 43.56 -28.02 -18.21
N SER A 18 44.43 -27.00 -18.33
CA SER A 18 44.13 -25.65 -17.86
C SER A 18 42.91 -25.04 -18.56
N SER A 19 42.75 -25.32 -19.85
CA SER A 19 41.62 -24.85 -20.67
C SER A 19 40.31 -25.56 -20.28
N ILE A 20 40.35 -26.87 -20.03
CA ILE A 20 39.19 -27.66 -19.57
C ILE A 20 38.74 -27.21 -18.17
N VAL A 21 39.67 -27.01 -17.24
CA VAL A 21 39.36 -26.57 -15.86
C VAL A 21 38.82 -25.13 -15.83
N GLY A 22 39.43 -24.23 -16.61
CA GLY A 22 38.94 -22.85 -16.77
C GLY A 22 37.54 -22.78 -17.36
N GLY A 23 37.27 -23.58 -18.40
CA GLY A 23 35.94 -23.67 -19.03
C GLY A 23 34.85 -24.15 -18.07
N LYS A 24 35.12 -25.18 -17.25
CA LYS A 24 34.17 -25.66 -16.23
C LYS A 24 33.84 -24.60 -15.17
N LYS A 25 34.85 -23.82 -14.74
CA LYS A 25 34.66 -22.75 -13.76
C LYS A 25 33.84 -21.58 -14.33
N LEU A 26 34.06 -21.23 -15.61
CA LEU A 26 33.29 -20.20 -16.30
C LEU A 26 31.82 -20.64 -16.50
N LEU A 27 31.58 -21.88 -16.92
CA LEU A 27 30.22 -22.42 -17.08
C LEU A 27 29.45 -22.42 -15.76
N ALA A 28 30.08 -22.85 -14.66
CA ALA A 28 29.46 -22.83 -13.33
C ALA A 28 29.15 -21.40 -12.85
N TYR A 29 29.99 -20.41 -13.20
CA TYR A 29 29.73 -19.01 -12.90
C TYR A 29 28.52 -18.48 -13.68
N VAL A 30 28.47 -18.73 -14.98
CA VAL A 30 27.35 -18.32 -15.85
C VAL A 30 26.03 -18.99 -15.45
N GLU A 31 26.06 -20.28 -15.08
CA GLU A 31 24.88 -21.00 -14.60
C GLU A 31 24.37 -20.44 -13.26
N LYS A 32 25.27 -20.12 -12.34
CA LYS A 32 24.93 -19.46 -11.08
C LYS A 32 24.33 -18.07 -11.29
N GLU A 33 24.90 -17.27 -12.18
CA GLU A 33 24.41 -15.94 -12.51
C GLU A 33 23.03 -16.00 -13.17
N ASN A 34 22.82 -16.91 -14.14
CA ASN A 34 21.51 -17.16 -14.74
C ASN A 34 20.48 -17.60 -13.70
N THR A 35 20.85 -18.48 -12.77
CA THR A 35 19.96 -18.93 -11.69
C THR A 35 19.55 -17.78 -10.78
N ASN A 36 20.48 -16.89 -10.43
CA ASN A 36 20.17 -15.69 -9.65
C ASN A 36 19.21 -14.77 -10.39
N ILE A 37 19.45 -14.49 -11.67
CA ILE A 37 18.59 -13.67 -12.53
C ILE A 37 17.17 -14.27 -12.61
N GLN A 38 17.05 -15.58 -12.78
CA GLN A 38 15.75 -16.25 -12.82
C GLN A 38 15.03 -16.17 -11.46
N THR A 39 15.78 -16.30 -10.36
CA THR A 39 15.25 -16.20 -8.99
C THR A 39 14.74 -14.78 -8.71
N GLU A 40 15.48 -13.75 -9.12
CA GLU A 40 15.06 -12.35 -9.00
C GLU A 40 13.80 -12.05 -9.83
N ARG A 41 13.74 -12.56 -11.07
CA ARG A 41 12.56 -12.42 -11.94
C ARG A 41 11.32 -13.07 -11.34
N ALA A 42 11.46 -14.31 -10.84
CA ALA A 42 10.38 -15.03 -10.20
C ALA A 42 9.89 -14.33 -8.91
N ALA A 43 10.82 -13.75 -8.13
CA ALA A 43 10.47 -12.98 -6.94
C ALA A 43 9.68 -11.71 -7.28
N ASN A 44 10.12 -10.95 -8.29
CA ASN A 44 9.47 -9.72 -8.74
C ASN A 44 8.10 -9.99 -9.36
N GLU A 45 7.96 -11.06 -10.16
CA GLU A 45 6.67 -11.48 -10.71
C GLU A 45 5.69 -11.93 -9.62
N LYS A 46 6.19 -12.63 -8.60
CA LYS A 46 5.40 -13.03 -7.44
C LYS A 46 4.96 -11.82 -6.60
N GLU A 47 5.81 -10.82 -6.43
CA GLU A 47 5.49 -9.57 -5.74
C GLU A 47 4.42 -8.77 -6.52
N LYS A 48 4.58 -8.66 -7.84
CA LYS A 48 3.59 -8.03 -8.72
C LYS A 48 2.23 -8.73 -8.66
N LYS A 49 2.22 -10.07 -8.75
CA LYS A 49 0.98 -10.85 -8.60
C LYS A 49 0.36 -10.70 -7.21
N ALA A 50 1.17 -10.69 -6.16
CA ALA A 50 0.66 -10.47 -4.80
C ALA A 50 0.07 -9.06 -4.61
N ALA A 51 0.61 -8.04 -5.28
CA ALA A 51 0.03 -6.69 -5.30
C ALA A 51 -1.28 -6.61 -6.09
N GLU A 52 -1.39 -7.36 -7.20
CA GLU A 52 -2.61 -7.46 -8.01
C GLU A 52 -3.71 -8.30 -7.34
N GLU A 53 -3.35 -9.33 -6.57
CA GLU A 53 -4.27 -10.25 -5.88
C GLU A 53 -4.66 -9.78 -4.46
N ALA A 54 -4.01 -8.74 -3.92
CA ALA A 54 -4.39 -8.17 -2.63
C ALA A 54 -5.81 -7.59 -2.68
N PRO A 55 -6.65 -7.80 -1.64
CA PRO A 55 -7.96 -7.15 -1.57
C PRO A 55 -7.80 -5.63 -1.64
N GLN A 56 -8.12 -5.04 -2.79
CA GLN A 56 -8.10 -3.60 -2.98
C GLN A 56 -9.40 -3.04 -2.39
N ILE A 57 -9.29 -2.29 -1.29
CA ILE A 57 -10.41 -1.51 -0.77
C ILE A 57 -10.89 -0.56 -1.87
N SER A 58 -12.19 -0.56 -2.13
CA SER A 58 -12.79 0.33 -3.13
C SER A 58 -12.84 1.78 -2.66
N GLU A 59 -12.91 2.73 -3.60
CA GLU A 59 -13.07 4.15 -3.27
C GLU A 59 -14.37 4.41 -2.49
N GLY A 60 -15.44 3.68 -2.82
CA GLY A 60 -16.71 3.76 -2.11
C GLY A 60 -16.61 3.32 -0.64
N GLU A 61 -15.81 2.30 -0.35
CA GLU A 61 -15.55 1.86 1.03
C GLU A 61 -14.75 2.89 1.83
N ILE A 62 -13.77 3.54 1.20
CA ILE A 62 -13.03 4.66 1.83
C ILE A 62 -13.95 5.85 2.09
N ILE A 63 -14.76 6.26 1.10
CA ILE A 63 -15.74 7.34 1.26
C ILE A 63 -16.69 7.02 2.41
N SER A 64 -17.22 5.79 2.46
CA SER A 64 -18.12 5.32 3.52
C SER A 64 -17.46 5.35 4.90
N THR A 65 -16.21 4.90 4.99
CA THR A 65 -15.45 4.90 6.24
C THR A 65 -15.19 6.33 6.71
N MET A 66 -14.70 7.20 5.84
CA MET A 66 -14.47 8.62 6.16
C MET A 66 -15.77 9.33 6.58
N HIS A 67 -16.89 9.06 5.89
CA HIS A 67 -18.18 9.67 6.23
C HIS A 67 -18.64 9.26 7.64
N LYS A 68 -18.56 7.96 7.95
CA LYS A 68 -18.87 7.44 9.29
C LYS A 68 -17.94 7.95 10.39
N MET A 69 -16.67 8.24 10.06
CA MET A 69 -15.73 8.87 10.97
C MET A 69 -16.13 10.30 11.30
N VAL A 70 -16.45 11.12 10.29
CA VAL A 70 -16.75 12.55 10.50
C VAL A 70 -18.11 12.79 11.16
N HIS A 71 -19.00 11.79 11.23
CA HIS A 71 -20.24 11.85 12.01
C HIS A 71 -20.04 12.33 13.46
N GLN A 72 -18.90 12.02 14.10
CA GLN A 72 -18.62 12.48 15.47
C GLN A 72 -18.24 13.96 15.59
N LYS A 73 -18.05 14.65 14.47
CA LYS A 73 -17.59 16.05 14.41
C LYS A 73 -18.68 17.05 14.02
N VAL A 74 -19.85 16.58 13.58
CA VAL A 74 -20.90 17.43 12.98
C VAL A 74 -22.28 17.16 13.55
N LYS A 75 -23.16 18.16 13.54
CA LYS A 75 -24.59 17.99 13.74
C LYS A 75 -25.26 17.73 12.41
N SER A 76 -26.09 16.71 12.38
CA SER A 76 -26.87 16.27 11.24
C SER A 76 -28.15 15.64 11.76
N SER A 77 -29.26 15.81 11.02
CA SER A 77 -30.55 15.24 11.38
C SER A 77 -30.52 13.71 11.40
N GLU A 78 -29.65 13.09 10.59
CA GLU A 78 -29.51 11.64 10.48
C GLU A 78 -28.05 11.24 10.27
N LYS A 79 -27.61 10.18 10.95
CA LYS A 79 -26.26 9.63 10.86
C LYS A 79 -26.32 8.11 10.84
N TRP A 80 -25.88 7.50 9.75
CA TRP A 80 -26.02 6.06 9.52
C TRP A 80 -24.67 5.36 9.64
N GLY A 81 -24.52 4.54 10.67
CA GLY A 81 -23.25 3.90 11.02
C GLY A 81 -22.28 4.83 11.74
N PHE A 82 -21.22 4.23 12.28
CA PHE A 82 -20.21 4.93 13.05
C PHE A 82 -18.89 4.17 12.98
N VAL A 83 -17.81 4.90 12.74
CA VAL A 83 -16.44 4.46 12.89
C VAL A 83 -15.80 5.50 13.78
N GLU A 84 -15.25 5.11 14.93
CA GLU A 84 -14.60 6.09 15.79
C GLU A 84 -13.38 6.67 15.08
N MET A 85 -13.32 8.00 14.96
CA MET A 85 -12.20 8.73 14.39
C MET A 85 -11.02 8.73 15.37
N THR A 86 -10.36 7.58 15.50
CA THR A 86 -9.12 7.43 16.26
C THR A 86 -7.90 7.74 15.39
N LYS A 87 -6.74 8.00 16.01
CA LYS A 87 -5.47 8.13 15.28
C LYS A 87 -5.17 6.91 14.41
N LYS A 88 -5.48 5.71 14.93
CA LYS A 88 -5.29 4.45 14.20
C LYS A 88 -6.16 4.39 12.95
N GLU A 89 -7.44 4.73 13.06
CA GLU A 89 -8.36 4.71 11.92
C GLU A 89 -7.98 5.78 10.87
N ILE A 90 -7.58 6.97 11.30
CA ILE A 90 -7.05 8.00 10.39
C ILE A 90 -5.83 7.48 9.61
N SER A 91 -4.86 6.88 10.30
CA SER A 91 -3.66 6.33 9.65
C SER A 91 -3.97 5.16 8.72
N ASN A 92 -4.92 4.29 9.07
CA ASN A 92 -5.37 3.20 8.20
C ASN A 92 -5.98 3.74 6.90
N VAL A 93 -6.97 4.63 7.01
CA VAL A 93 -7.62 5.25 5.85
C VAL A 93 -6.61 5.99 4.97
N LYS A 94 -5.67 6.73 5.59
CA LYS A 94 -4.62 7.42 4.85
C LYS A 94 -3.76 6.46 4.04
N ARG A 95 -3.29 5.36 4.64
CA ARG A 95 -2.52 4.32 3.96
C ARG A 95 -3.31 3.70 2.81
N ASP A 96 -4.60 3.43 3.01
CA ASP A 96 -5.44 2.82 1.99
C ASP A 96 -5.65 3.77 0.80
N ILE A 97 -5.77 5.08 1.05
CA ILE A 97 -5.79 6.12 0.00
C ILE A 97 -4.42 6.21 -0.71
N GLU A 98 -3.30 6.14 0.01
CA GLU A 98 -1.95 6.21 -0.57
C GLU A 98 -1.72 5.05 -1.54
N ASN A 99 -2.07 3.84 -1.12
CA ASN A 99 -1.88 2.61 -1.88
C ASN A 99 -2.91 2.41 -3.01
N SER A 100 -4.01 3.16 -3.02
CA SER A 100 -5.05 2.98 -4.04
C SER A 100 -4.61 3.46 -5.42
N THR A 101 -5.14 2.82 -6.47
CA THR A 101 -4.99 3.27 -7.85
C THR A 101 -6.38 3.48 -8.48
N GLY A 102 -6.49 4.43 -9.40
CA GLY A 102 -7.76 4.68 -10.14
C GLY A 102 -8.90 5.36 -9.37
N PHE A 103 -8.68 5.77 -8.11
CA PHE A 103 -9.65 6.54 -7.32
C PHE A 103 -9.93 7.91 -7.96
N GLN A 104 -11.19 8.21 -8.23
CA GLN A 104 -11.60 9.45 -8.90
C GLN A 104 -11.37 10.69 -8.01
N TYR A 105 -11.55 10.54 -6.69
CA TYR A 105 -11.46 11.60 -5.68
C TYR A 105 -10.19 11.51 -4.83
N LYS A 106 -9.19 10.70 -5.23
CA LYS A 106 -7.96 10.44 -4.45
C LYS A 106 -7.35 11.70 -3.84
N MET A 107 -7.11 12.74 -4.64
CA MET A 107 -6.50 13.99 -4.17
C MET A 107 -7.35 14.69 -3.10
N LYS A 108 -8.67 14.70 -3.26
CA LYS A 108 -9.59 15.34 -2.32
C LYS A 108 -9.68 14.54 -1.01
N LEU A 109 -9.84 13.23 -1.09
CA LEU A 109 -9.85 12.33 0.08
C LEU A 109 -8.52 12.43 0.85
N PHE A 110 -7.39 12.44 0.13
CA PHE A 110 -6.07 12.60 0.73
C PHE A 110 -5.87 13.96 1.41
N SER A 111 -6.40 15.05 0.82
CA SER A 111 -6.37 16.37 1.44
C SER A 111 -7.16 16.42 2.77
N ILE A 112 -8.33 15.78 2.80
CA ILE A 112 -9.19 15.71 3.99
C ILE A 112 -8.51 14.90 5.09
N ILE A 113 -8.05 13.67 4.80
CA ILE A 113 -7.47 12.80 5.82
C ILE A 113 -6.18 13.38 6.43
N ASN A 114 -5.37 14.11 5.64
CA ASN A 114 -4.19 14.81 6.13
C ASN A 114 -4.52 15.98 7.07
N ARG A 115 -5.68 16.63 6.93
CA ARG A 115 -6.14 17.64 7.91
C ARG A 115 -6.55 16.97 9.22
N TRP A 116 -7.32 15.89 9.14
CA TRP A 116 -7.74 15.14 10.32
C TRP A 116 -6.54 14.57 11.09
N GLU A 117 -5.52 14.07 10.39
CA GLU A 117 -4.27 13.60 10.98
C GLU A 117 -3.54 14.70 11.79
N LYS A 118 -3.59 15.94 11.31
CA LYS A 118 -3.04 17.12 12.00
C LYS A 118 -3.94 17.66 13.11
N GLY A 119 -5.10 17.05 13.35
CA GLY A 119 -6.10 17.52 14.30
C GLY A 119 -6.87 18.76 13.83
N ASP A 120 -6.80 19.10 12.54
CA ASP A 120 -7.59 20.18 11.96
C ASP A 120 -8.97 19.67 11.57
N PHE A 121 -9.96 20.03 12.39
CA PHE A 121 -11.38 19.71 12.20
C PHE A 121 -12.20 20.98 11.89
N SER A 122 -11.56 22.02 11.36
CA SER A 122 -12.22 23.29 11.07
C SER A 122 -13.25 23.19 9.93
N GLN A 123 -13.07 22.23 9.01
CA GLN A 123 -13.88 22.05 7.80
C GLN A 123 -14.78 20.81 7.82
N THR A 124 -15.02 20.20 8.99
CA THR A 124 -15.71 18.91 9.07
C THR A 124 -17.14 18.94 8.56
N VAL A 125 -17.81 20.09 8.57
CA VAL A 125 -19.16 20.25 7.98
C VAL A 125 -19.12 20.16 6.46
N GLU A 126 -18.19 20.88 5.82
CA GLU A 126 -18.00 20.84 4.37
C GLU A 126 -17.48 19.48 3.91
N GLU A 127 -16.58 18.88 4.67
CA GLU A 127 -16.01 17.55 4.39
C GLU A 127 -17.05 16.45 4.53
N HIS A 128 -17.88 16.50 5.58
CA HIS A 128 -19.04 15.63 5.73
C HIS A 128 -19.97 15.78 4.52
N ASN A 129 -20.36 17.01 4.18
CA ASN A 129 -21.32 17.25 3.10
C ASN A 129 -20.77 16.87 1.72
N PHE A 130 -19.45 16.98 1.51
CA PHE A 130 -18.78 16.43 0.34
C PHE A 130 -18.93 14.91 0.28
N LEU A 131 -18.52 14.18 1.34
CA LEU A 131 -18.60 12.71 1.39
C LEU A 131 -20.05 12.21 1.26
N TRP A 132 -20.98 12.86 1.96
CA TRP A 132 -22.42 12.64 1.88
C TRP A 132 -22.97 12.80 0.46
N SER A 133 -22.54 13.84 -0.26
CA SER A 133 -22.98 14.05 -1.65
C SER A 133 -22.49 12.95 -2.60
N LEU A 134 -21.30 12.39 -2.36
CA LEU A 134 -20.79 11.25 -3.14
C LEU A 134 -21.59 9.96 -2.90
N GLN A 135 -22.33 9.88 -1.80
CA GLN A 135 -23.21 8.75 -1.48
C GLN A 135 -24.66 8.97 -1.90
N GLY A 136 -24.94 9.96 -2.74
CA GLY A 136 -26.27 10.22 -3.29
C GLY A 136 -27.20 11.04 -2.38
N GLY A 137 -26.62 11.78 -1.43
CA GLY A 137 -27.26 12.61 -0.41
C GLY A 137 -28.77 12.90 -0.52
N ASP A 138 -29.52 12.50 0.50
CA ASP A 138 -30.97 12.71 0.65
C ASP A 138 -31.27 13.40 2.00
N THR A 139 -31.25 12.62 3.09
CA THR A 139 -31.35 13.12 4.47
C THR A 139 -29.99 13.25 5.14
N GLY A 140 -29.91 14.02 6.23
CA GLY A 140 -28.72 14.02 7.08
C GLY A 140 -27.57 14.89 6.60
N LYS A 141 -27.83 15.99 5.87
CA LYS A 141 -26.81 17.01 5.60
C LYS A 141 -26.38 17.70 6.90
N ALA A 142 -25.07 17.91 7.08
CA ALA A 142 -24.53 18.58 8.25
C ALA A 142 -24.74 20.10 8.20
N THR A 143 -25.07 20.69 9.34
CA THR A 143 -25.35 22.13 9.49
C THR A 143 -24.30 22.85 10.32
N GLU A 144 -23.74 22.20 11.33
CA GLU A 144 -22.77 22.79 12.25
C GLU A 144 -21.82 21.74 12.82
N ARG A 145 -20.74 22.20 13.48
CA ARG A 145 -19.83 21.33 14.22
C ARG A 145 -20.41 21.01 15.60
N LEU A 146 -20.11 19.81 16.09
CA LEU A 146 -20.37 19.47 17.49
C LEU A 146 -19.39 20.24 18.39
N SER A 147 -19.84 20.61 19.58
CA SER A 147 -18.95 21.03 20.67
C SER A 147 -18.13 19.82 21.15
N PRO A 148 -17.00 20.06 21.86
CA PRO A 148 -16.23 18.97 22.47
C PRO A 148 -17.06 18.06 23.39
N GLU A 149 -18.01 18.63 24.13
CA GLU A 149 -18.91 17.91 25.03
C GLU A 149 -19.92 17.07 24.23
N GLU A 150 -20.52 17.64 23.19
CA GLU A 150 -21.47 16.94 22.33
C GLU A 150 -20.77 15.79 21.56
N GLU A 151 -19.54 16.00 21.06
CA GLU A 151 -18.73 14.94 20.45
C GLU A 151 -18.46 13.80 21.44
N LYS A 152 -18.02 14.13 22.67
CA LYS A 152 -17.74 13.13 23.70
C LYS A 152 -18.99 12.32 24.05
N GLN A 153 -20.14 12.97 24.14
CA GLN A 153 -21.42 12.31 24.36
C GLN A 153 -21.78 11.39 23.19
N TYR A 154 -21.68 11.87 21.96
CA TYR A 154 -21.97 11.09 20.75
C TYR A 154 -21.12 9.82 20.67
N ILE A 155 -19.80 9.92 20.90
CA ILE A 155 -18.90 8.75 20.89
C ILE A 155 -19.30 7.74 21.97
N LYS A 156 -19.65 8.22 23.18
CA LYS A 156 -20.10 7.34 24.28
C LYS A 156 -21.39 6.60 23.93
N GLU A 157 -22.35 7.27 23.31
CA GLU A 157 -23.61 6.68 22.88
C GLU A 157 -23.40 5.63 21.78
N MET A 158 -22.57 5.93 20.78
CA MET A 158 -22.29 5.00 19.69
C MET A 158 -21.51 3.77 20.13
N LYS A 159 -20.62 3.88 21.13
CA LYS A 159 -19.92 2.72 21.72
C LYS A 159 -20.81 1.79 22.54
N ARG A 160 -22.01 2.26 22.91
CA ARG A 160 -22.96 1.49 23.73
C ARG A 160 -23.97 0.69 22.91
N LYS A 161 -24.03 0.94 21.61
CA LYS A 161 -24.86 0.22 20.64
C LYS A 161 -24.08 -0.97 20.10
#